data_AF-A0A1D6MAQ7-F1
#
_entry.id   AF-A0A1D6MAQ7-F1
#
_cell.length_a   1.000
_cell.length_b   1.000
_cell.length_c   1.000
_cell.angle_alpha   90.00
_cell.angle_beta   90.00
_cell.angle_gamma   90.00
#
_symmetry.space_group_name_H-M   'P 1'
#
loop_
_entity.id
_entity.type
_entity.pdbx_description
1 polymer ?
#
loop_
_entity_poly.entity_id
_entity_poly.type
_entity_poly.pdbx_seq_one_letter_code
_entity_poly.pdbx_strand_id
1 'polypeptide(L)'
;MVVEVLTDKITRSVADIRNVVKDCGAKLADPGSVTFRFRQARVVNIKVTDADKDQLLTVALDAGADDVLEPNFDDDDSEEEAERFYKIVTTSENYPVLLSKLQEEGLKFETDNGYELVPLNPIEVHCFPFLLSIMLFAQVAS
;
A
#
# COMPACT_ATOMS: atom_id res chain seq x y z
N MET A 1 7.79 -8.78 4.98
CA MET A 1 7.21 -7.57 5.59
C MET A 1 8.33 -6.61 5.91
N VAL A 2 8.14 -5.33 5.59
CA VAL A 2 9.04 -4.23 5.94
C VAL A 2 8.28 -3.31 6.91
N VAL A 3 8.95 -2.79 7.92
CA VAL A 3 8.38 -1.81 8.86
C VAL A 3 9.27 -0.58 8.83
N GLU A 4 8.69 0.55 8.46
CA GLU A 4 9.32 1.86 8.60
C GLU A 4 8.85 2.50 9.90
N VAL A 5 9.79 3.02 10.69
CA VAL A 5 9.52 3.58 12.01
C VAL A 5 10.23 4.91 12.13
N LEU A 6 9.46 5.98 12.34
CA LEU A 6 9.99 7.28 12.74
C LEU A 6 10.16 7.28 14.25
N THR A 7 11.40 7.36 14.72
CA THR A 7 11.70 7.34 16.16
C THR A 7 12.93 8.15 16.49
N ASP A 8 12.89 8.83 17.64
CA ASP A 8 14.01 9.52 18.28
C ASP A 8 14.95 8.55 19.00
N LYS A 9 14.49 7.33 19.31
CA LYS A 9 15.24 6.35 20.12
C LYS A 9 15.19 4.94 19.55
N ILE A 10 16.03 4.72 18.55
CA ILE A 10 16.19 3.47 17.77
C ILE A 10 16.25 2.21 18.67
N THR A 11 17.04 2.24 19.75
CA THR A 11 17.24 1.07 20.62
C THR A 11 15.98 0.63 21.37
N ARG A 12 15.10 1.58 21.73
CA ARG A 12 13.83 1.27 22.40
C ARG A 12 12.84 0.67 21.40
N SER A 13 12.66 1.32 20.27
CA SER A 13 11.69 0.92 19.24
C SER A 13 12.02 -0.47 18.68
N VAL A 14 13.31 -0.77 18.46
CA VAL A 14 13.74 -2.12 18.02
C VAL A 14 13.41 -3.19 19.07
N ALA A 15 13.53 -2.88 20.36
CA ALA A 15 13.19 -3.83 21.42
C ALA A 15 11.67 -4.08 21.49
N ASP A 16 10.87 -3.03 21.39
CA ASP A 16 9.40 -3.12 21.40
C ASP A 16 8.89 -3.92 20.19
N ILE A 17 9.40 -3.63 18.99
CA ILE A 17 9.07 -4.37 17.76
C ILE A 17 9.47 -5.84 17.87
N ARG A 18 10.67 -6.13 18.41
CA ARG A 18 11.14 -7.51 18.57
C ARG A 18 10.25 -8.31 19.51
N ASN A 19 9.75 -7.70 20.59
CA ASN A 19 8.84 -8.36 21.52
C ASN A 19 7.52 -8.71 20.83
N VAL A 20 6.92 -7.77 20.11
CA VAL A 20 5.66 -7.98 19.38
C VAL A 20 5.82 -9.03 18.28
N VAL A 21 6.89 -8.95 17.48
CA VAL A 21 7.17 -9.95 16.43
C VAL A 21 7.31 -11.36 17.02
N LYS A 22 7.93 -11.47 18.19
CA LYS A 22 8.09 -12.74 18.90
C LYS A 22 6.75 -13.25 19.45
N ASP A 23 5.90 -12.37 19.99
CA ASP A 23 4.56 -12.72 20.48
C ASP A 23 3.65 -13.18 19.34
N CYS A 24 3.81 -12.62 18.14
CA CYS A 24 3.14 -13.08 16.92
C CYS A 24 3.75 -14.37 16.32
N GLY A 25 4.77 -14.97 16.94
CA GLY A 25 5.44 -16.20 16.46
C GLY A 25 6.33 -16.00 15.23
N ALA A 26 6.65 -14.75 14.87
CA ALA A 26 7.52 -14.43 13.76
C ALA A 26 8.97 -14.16 14.19
N LYS A 27 9.87 -14.09 13.22
CA LYS A 27 11.28 -13.78 13.43
C LYS A 27 11.65 -12.51 12.69
N LEU A 28 12.35 -11.61 13.39
CA LEU A 28 12.94 -10.43 12.78
C LEU A 28 14.14 -10.86 11.95
N ALA A 29 14.16 -10.48 10.67
CA ALA A 29 15.30 -10.68 9.79
C ALA A 29 16.31 -9.53 9.94
N ASP A 30 17.54 -9.75 9.48
CA ASP A 30 18.55 -8.70 9.44
C ASP A 30 18.08 -7.52 8.55
N PRO A 31 18.45 -6.27 8.88
CA PRO A 31 18.13 -5.11 8.05
C PRO A 31 18.53 -5.35 6.59
N GLY A 32 17.62 -5.09 5.66
CA GLY A 32 17.84 -5.29 4.23
C GLY A 32 17.55 -6.71 3.70
N SER A 33 17.39 -7.71 4.57
CA SER A 33 17.21 -9.12 4.17
C SER A 33 15.94 -9.38 3.36
N VAL A 34 14.93 -8.51 3.44
CA VAL A 34 13.67 -8.64 2.69
C VAL A 34 13.38 -7.46 1.78
N THR A 35 14.20 -6.40 1.80
CA THR A 35 13.97 -5.17 1.04
C THR A 35 13.94 -5.44 -0.46
N PHE A 36 14.72 -6.41 -0.96
CA PHE A 36 14.70 -6.81 -2.36
C PHE A 36 13.35 -7.38 -2.86
N ARG A 37 12.44 -7.74 -1.95
CA ARG A 37 11.09 -8.21 -2.27
C ARG A 37 10.08 -7.07 -2.40
N PHE A 38 10.48 -5.83 -2.13
CA PHE A 38 9.65 -4.64 -2.21
C PHE A 38 10.25 -3.69 -3.24
N ARG A 39 9.40 -3.06 -4.04
CA ARG A 39 9.78 -1.97 -4.94
C ARG A 39 9.22 -0.67 -4.40
N GLN A 40 10.00 0.40 -4.49
CA GLN A 40 9.48 1.75 -4.34
C GLN A 40 8.74 2.10 -5.63
N ALA A 41 7.43 2.32 -5.51
CA ALA A 41 6.57 2.70 -6.62
C ALA A 41 5.79 3.96 -6.26
N ARG A 42 5.27 4.64 -7.27
CA ARG A 42 4.27 5.68 -7.12
C ARG A 42 2.90 5.04 -7.14
N VAL A 43 2.00 5.51 -6.27
CA VAL A 43 0.66 5.00 -6.13
C VAL A 43 -0.33 6.16 -6.18
N VAL A 44 -1.36 6.00 -7.01
CA VAL A 44 -2.50 6.92 -7.07
C VAL A 44 -3.72 6.19 -6.54
N ASN A 45 -4.40 6.79 -5.56
CA ASN A 45 -5.63 6.25 -4.99
C ASN A 45 -6.84 6.94 -5.61
N ILE A 46 -7.82 6.17 -6.07
CA ILE A 46 -9.02 6.69 -6.73
C ILE A 46 -10.24 6.05 -6.08
N LYS A 47 -11.20 6.86 -5.62
CA LYS A 47 -12.42 6.33 -5.01
C LYS A 47 -13.22 5.53 -6.03
N VAL A 48 -13.77 4.40 -5.61
CA VAL A 48 -14.63 3.57 -6.48
C VAL A 48 -15.88 4.32 -6.95
N THR A 49 -16.33 5.33 -6.19
CA THR A 49 -17.48 6.17 -6.56
C THR A 49 -17.14 7.22 -7.61
N ASP A 50 -15.86 7.58 -7.74
CA ASP A 50 -15.39 8.63 -8.65
C ASP A 50 -14.82 8.07 -9.95
N ALA A 51 -14.74 6.74 -10.11
CA ALA A 51 -14.20 6.10 -11.31
C ALA A 51 -14.90 4.79 -11.66
N ASP A 52 -15.19 4.62 -12.94
CA ASP A 52 -15.57 3.33 -13.52
C ASP A 52 -14.34 2.42 -13.66
N LYS A 53 -14.50 1.13 -13.32
CA LYS A 53 -13.41 0.15 -13.33
C LYS A 53 -12.78 0.00 -14.72
N ASP A 54 -13.60 -0.14 -15.75
CA ASP A 54 -13.13 -0.42 -17.11
C ASP A 54 -12.43 0.82 -17.69
N GLN A 55 -12.98 2.01 -17.41
CA GLN A 55 -12.35 3.28 -17.76
C GLN A 55 -11.00 3.44 -17.06
N LEU A 56 -10.94 3.22 -15.75
CA LEU A 56 -9.73 3.37 -14.95
C LEU A 56 -8.63 2.40 -15.38
N LEU A 57 -8.99 1.15 -15.69
CA LEU A 57 -8.05 0.16 -16.20
C LEU A 57 -7.50 0.56 -17.56
N THR A 58 -8.34 1.08 -18.45
CA THR A 58 -7.93 1.59 -19.77
C THR A 58 -6.94 2.75 -19.62
N VAL A 59 -7.27 3.72 -18.76
CA VAL A 59 -6.42 4.88 -18.46
C VAL A 59 -5.08 4.46 -17.87
N ALA A 60 -5.09 3.53 -16.92
CA ALA A 60 -3.89 3.01 -16.27
C ALA A 60 -2.97 2.33 -17.30
N LEU A 61 -3.52 1.50 -18.19
CA LEU A 61 -2.76 0.83 -19.24
C LEU A 61 -2.17 1.82 -20.25
N ASP A 62 -2.96 2.80 -20.70
CA ASP A 62 -2.50 3.85 -21.63
C ASP A 62 -1.41 4.73 -21.02
N ALA A 63 -1.46 4.96 -19.71
CA ALA A 63 -0.46 5.72 -18.98
C ALA A 63 0.81 4.91 -18.65
N GLY A 64 0.84 3.60 -18.93
CA GLY A 64 1.95 2.73 -18.57
C GLY A 64 2.05 2.46 -17.08
N ALA A 65 0.91 2.30 -16.39
CA ALA A 65 0.88 1.78 -15.04
C ALA A 65 1.43 0.35 -15.00
N ASP A 66 2.15 0.05 -13.92
CA ASP A 66 2.70 -1.29 -13.70
C ASP A 66 1.64 -2.27 -13.20
N ASP A 67 0.69 -1.78 -12.39
CA ASP A 67 -0.33 -2.61 -11.77
C ASP A 67 -1.55 -1.77 -11.35
N VAL A 68 -2.71 -2.41 -11.23
CA VAL A 68 -3.93 -1.81 -10.68
C VAL A 68 -4.50 -2.75 -9.62
N LEU A 69 -4.43 -2.33 -8.36
CA LEU A 69 -4.96 -3.07 -7.24
C LEU A 69 -6.41 -2.66 -7.01
N GLU A 70 -7.28 -3.65 -7.04
CA GLU A 70 -8.69 -3.51 -6.70
C GLU A 70 -8.88 -3.44 -5.18
N PRO A 71 -9.91 -2.74 -4.70
CA PRO A 71 -10.24 -2.76 -3.27
C PRO A 71 -10.52 -4.20 -2.81
N ASN A 72 -10.00 -4.59 -1.65
CA ASN A 72 -10.25 -5.90 -1.07
C ASN A 72 -11.74 -6.06 -0.74
N PHE A 73 -12.33 -7.16 -1.21
CA PHE A 73 -13.69 -7.58 -0.87
C PHE A 73 -13.61 -8.55 0.32
N ASP A 74 -13.19 -8.07 1.49
CA ASP A 74 -13.38 -8.89 2.69
C ASP A 74 -14.87 -8.87 3.05
N ASP A 75 -15.48 -10.06 3.14
CA ASP A 75 -16.93 -10.31 3.23
C ASP A 75 -17.60 -9.86 4.56
N ASP A 76 -16.91 -9.17 5.48
CA ASP A 76 -17.39 -8.97 6.86
C ASP A 76 -17.30 -7.53 7.41
N ASP A 77 -17.22 -6.49 6.57
CA ASP A 77 -17.37 -5.10 7.04
C ASP A 77 -18.50 -4.37 6.29
N SER A 78 -19.60 -4.16 7.01
CA SER A 78 -20.82 -3.45 6.59
C SER A 78 -20.66 -1.93 6.52
N GLU A 79 -19.48 -1.40 6.23
CA GLU A 79 -19.24 0.05 6.15
C GLU A 79 -18.84 0.48 4.72
N GLU A 80 -19.83 1.11 4.09
CA GLU A 80 -19.82 2.08 2.99
C GLU A 80 -18.82 1.86 1.85
N GLU A 81 -19.34 1.35 0.74
CA GLU A 81 -18.69 1.26 -0.58
C GLU A 81 -17.98 2.56 -1.01
N ALA A 82 -18.39 3.72 -0.46
CA ALA A 82 -17.82 5.04 -0.71
C ALA A 82 -16.40 5.28 -0.17
N GLU A 83 -15.93 4.46 0.78
CA GLU A 83 -14.56 4.58 1.33
C GLU A 83 -13.55 3.66 0.63
N ARG A 84 -13.97 2.91 -0.39
CA ARG A 84 -13.09 2.01 -1.14
C ARG A 84 -12.33 2.76 -2.23
N PHE A 85 -11.07 2.40 -2.42
CA PHE A 85 -10.19 3.01 -3.42
C PHE A 85 -9.55 1.95 -4.33
N TYR A 86 -9.48 2.24 -5.62
CA TYR A 86 -8.55 1.61 -6.56
C TYR A 86 -7.15 2.20 -6.35
N LYS A 87 -6.12 1.35 -6.37
CA LYS A 87 -4.72 1.79 -6.32
C LYS A 87 -4.04 1.52 -7.65
N ILE A 88 -3.60 2.57 -8.34
CA ILE A 88 -2.79 2.43 -9.56
C ILE A 88 -1.32 2.54 -9.17
N VAL A 89 -0.57 1.47 -9.40
CA VAL A 89 0.88 1.39 -9.14
C VAL A 89 1.63 1.72 -10.42
N THR A 90 2.59 2.62 -10.35
CA THR A 90 3.41 3.02 -11.50
C THR A 90 4.83 3.42 -11.09
N THR A 91 5.72 3.57 -12.06
CA THR A 91 7.07 4.10 -11.84
C THR A 91 7.07 5.62 -11.82
N SER A 92 8.13 6.22 -11.25
CA SER A 92 8.31 7.68 -11.24
C SER A 92 8.35 8.29 -12.65
N GLU A 93 8.74 7.53 -13.66
CA GLU A 93 8.82 8.00 -15.06
C GLU A 93 7.45 8.15 -15.70
N ASN A 94 6.54 7.19 -15.44
CA ASN A 94 5.19 7.17 -16.00
C ASN A 94 4.16 7.90 -15.13
N TYR A 95 4.50 8.19 -13.87
CA TYR A 95 3.66 8.94 -12.95
C TYR A 95 3.08 10.26 -13.50
N PRO A 96 3.86 11.18 -14.10
CA PRO A 96 3.29 12.42 -14.64
C PRO A 96 2.31 12.17 -15.79
N VAL A 97 2.55 11.14 -16.61
CA VAL A 97 1.65 10.76 -17.71
C VAL A 97 0.32 10.25 -17.16
N LEU A 98 0.37 9.42 -16.12
CA LEU A 98 -0.82 8.94 -15.41
C LEU A 98 -1.64 10.09 -14.84
N LEU A 99 -1.01 11.05 -14.17
CA LEU A 99 -1.72 12.21 -13.61
C LEU A 99 -2.40 13.05 -14.71
N SER A 100 -1.72 13.28 -15.84
CA SER A 100 -2.33 13.97 -16.97
C SER A 100 -3.54 13.23 -17.52
N LYS A 101 -3.45 11.90 -17.68
CA LYS A 101 -4.56 11.08 -18.18
C LYS A 101 -5.76 11.05 -17.23
N LEU A 102 -5.51 10.93 -15.94
CA LEU A 102 -6.58 10.98 -14.93
C LEU A 102 -7.29 12.34 -14.92
N GLN A 103 -6.55 13.44 -15.13
CA GLN A 103 -7.11 14.78 -15.24
C GLN A 103 -7.91 14.98 -16.54
N GLU A 104 -7.44 14.46 -17.68
CA GLU A 104 -8.16 14.51 -18.97
C GLU A 104 -9.54 13.85 -18.86
N GLU A 105 -9.60 12.73 -18.16
CA GLU A 105 -10.84 11.96 -17.91
C GLU A 105 -11.71 12.55 -16.80
N GLY A 106 -11.22 13.59 -16.09
CA GLY A 106 -11.96 14.24 -15.02
C GLY A 106 -12.12 13.41 -13.75
N LEU A 107 -11.27 12.39 -13.56
CA LEU A 107 -11.31 11.51 -12.39
C LEU A 107 -10.71 12.21 -11.17
N LYS A 108 -11.37 12.09 -10.02
CA LYS A 108 -10.81 12.56 -8.75
C LYS A 108 -9.85 11.51 -8.21
N PHE A 109 -8.64 11.95 -7.89
CA PHE A 109 -7.59 11.07 -7.36
C PHE A 109 -6.86 11.72 -6.20
N GLU A 110 -6.33 10.87 -5.33
CA GLU A 110 -5.45 11.22 -4.23
C GLU A 110 -4.04 10.71 -4.55
N THR A 111 -3.05 11.59 -4.43
CA THR A 111 -1.65 11.28 -4.73
C THR A 111 -0.93 10.72 -3.52
N ASP A 112 0.06 9.85 -3.75
CA ASP A 112 1.00 9.47 -2.70
C ASP A 112 1.82 10.65 -2.15
N ASN A 113 2.32 10.49 -0.92
CA ASN A 113 3.21 11.45 -0.26
C ASN A 113 4.68 11.33 -0.73
N GLY A 114 4.98 10.60 -1.82
CA GLY A 114 6.35 10.43 -2.30
C GLY A 114 6.65 9.07 -2.91
N TYR A 115 6.34 7.98 -2.23
CA TYR A 115 6.50 6.62 -2.73
C TYR A 115 5.83 5.65 -1.77
N GLU A 116 5.34 4.53 -2.28
CA GLU A 116 4.83 3.42 -1.49
C GLU A 116 5.71 2.18 -1.75
N LEU A 117 5.95 1.38 -0.72
CA LEU A 117 6.68 0.12 -0.84
C LEU A 117 5.70 -0.98 -1.23
N VAL A 118 5.68 -1.35 -2.51
CA VAL A 118 4.81 -2.38 -3.05
C VAL A 118 5.56 -3.72 -3.09
N PRO A 119 5.02 -4.81 -2.52
CA PRO A 119 5.63 -6.12 -2.63
C PRO A 119 5.64 -6.60 -4.09
N LEU A 120 6.75 -7.17 -4.54
CA LEU A 120 6.88 -7.71 -5.90
C LEU A 120 6.01 -8.95 -6.12
N ASN A 121 5.90 -9.79 -5.09
CA ASN A 121 5.03 -10.96 -5.09
C ASN A 121 4.16 -10.92 -3.83
N PRO A 122 2.86 -10.60 -3.94
CA PRO A 122 1.95 -10.71 -2.80
C PRO A 122 1.81 -12.19 -2.41
N ILE A 123 1.90 -12.46 -1.12
CA ILE A 123 1.59 -13.77 -0.54
C ILE A 123 0.31 -13.55 0.25
N GLU A 124 -0.76 -14.25 -0.11
CA GLU A 124 -2.00 -14.22 0.66
C GLU A 124 -1.75 -14.86 2.02
N VAL A 125 -2.01 -14.10 3.09
CA VAL A 125 -1.83 -14.57 4.46
C VAL A 125 -3.20 -14.71 5.10
N HIS A 126 -3.71 -15.94 5.19
CA HIS A 126 -4.97 -16.26 5.87
C HIS A 126 -4.93 -16.09 7.41
N CYS A 127 -3.85 -15.51 7.96
CA CYS A 127 -3.66 -15.36 9.40
C CYS A 127 -4.03 -13.94 9.85
N PHE A 128 -5.33 -13.75 10.11
CA PHE A 128 -5.96 -12.51 10.57
C PHE A 128 -5.25 -11.78 11.75
N PRO A 129 -4.72 -12.49 12.78
CA PRO A 129 -4.03 -11.82 13.90
C PRO A 129 -2.74 -11.11 13.47
N PHE A 130 -2.13 -11.56 12.38
CA PHE A 130 -0.83 -11.08 11.93
C PHE A 130 -0.96 -9.70 11.28
N LEU A 131 -1.98 -9.48 10.45
CA LEU A 131 -2.22 -8.21 9.74
C LEU A 131 -2.64 -7.07 10.68
N LEU A 132 -3.54 -7.34 11.63
CA LEU A 132 -4.05 -6.33 12.56
C LEU A 132 -2.96 -5.75 13.47
N SER A 133 -2.03 -6.60 13.93
CA SER A 133 -0.92 -6.16 14.78
C SER A 133 0.12 -5.34 14.01
N ILE A 134 0.19 -5.47 12.68
CA ILE A 134 1.13 -4.73 11.82
C ILE A 134 0.57 -3.33 11.51
N MET A 135 -0.70 -3.24 11.12
CA MET A 135 -1.36 -1.96 10.85
C MET A 135 -1.41 -1.06 12.09
N LEU A 136 -1.65 -1.64 13.28
CA LEU A 136 -1.72 -0.88 14.52
C LEU A 136 -0.41 -0.14 14.83
N PHE A 137 0.75 -0.66 14.41
CA PHE A 137 2.04 -0.01 14.67
C PHE A 137 2.37 1.14 13.72
N ALA A 138 1.83 1.15 12.50
CA ALA A 138 1.96 2.29 11.60
C ALA A 138 1.26 3.54 12.17
N GLN A 139 0.18 3.35 12.94
CA GLN A 139 -0.65 4.42 13.48
C GLN A 139 -0.16 4.95 14.85
N VAL A 140 0.58 4.15 15.63
CA VAL A 140 1.01 4.51 16.99
C VAL A 140 2.32 5.35 17.01
N ALA A 141 2.87 5.69 15.84
CA ALA A 141 4.05 6.55 15.72
C ALA A 141 3.74 8.06 15.50
N SER A 142 2.54 8.51 15.90
CA SER A 142 2.16 9.93 15.94
C SER A 142 1.97 10.46 17.35
#